data_AF-A0A086P983-F1
#
_entry.id   AF-A0A086P983-F1
#
_cell.length_a   1.000
_cell.length_b   1.000
_cell.length_c   1.000
_cell.angle_alpha   90.00
_cell.angle_beta   90.00
_cell.angle_gamma   90.00
#
_symmetry.space_group_name_H-M   'P 1'
#
loop_
_entity.id
_entity.type
_entity.pdbx_description
1 polymer ?
#
loop_
_entity_poly.entity_id
_entity_poly.type
_entity_poly.pdbx_seq_one_letter_code
_entity_poly.pdbx_strand_id
1 'polypeptide(L)' 'MLFDSRDMPPQSAEVVNAFSKMTSADGMNADGRVAILVSGMLSKLQAQRISDNPLVKSFNDEAEARAWLAEPI' A
#
# COMPACT_ATOMS: atom_id res chain seq x y z
N MET A 1 -9.42 2.49 5.90
CA MET A 1 -9.22 1.03 6.10
C MET A 1 -7.74 0.74 6.37
N LEU A 2 -7.40 -0.13 7.32
CA LEU A 2 -6.03 -0.56 7.57
C LEU A 2 -5.85 -2.01 7.07
N PHE A 3 -4.85 -2.26 6.24
CA PHE A 3 -4.46 -3.59 5.76
C PHE A 3 -3.09 -3.93 6.35
N ASP A 4 -3.02 -4.97 7.18
CA ASP A 4 -1.77 -5.43 7.78
C ASP A 4 -1.17 -6.56 6.94
N SER A 5 0.01 -6.30 6.37
CA SER A 5 0.76 -7.24 5.56
C SER A 5 2.19 -7.41 6.08
N ARG A 6 2.45 -7.18 7.37
CA ARG A 6 3.80 -7.33 7.95
C ARG A 6 4.31 -8.77 7.86
N ASP A 7 3.39 -9.74 7.96
CA ASP A 7 3.72 -11.17 7.86
C ASP A 7 3.86 -11.64 6.40
N MET A 8 3.61 -10.78 5.42
CA MET A 8 3.81 -11.12 4.01
C MET A 8 5.29 -10.96 3.63
N PRO A 9 5.92 -11.99 3.04
CA PRO A 9 7.28 -11.86 2.56
C PRO A 9 7.34 -10.88 1.38
N PRO A 10 8.47 -10.19 1.18
CA PRO A 10 8.71 -9.39 -0.02
C PRO A 10 8.47 -10.21 -1.28
N GLN A 11 7.82 -9.61 -2.27
CA GLN A 11 7.49 -10.28 -3.52
C GLN A 11 8.64 -10.17 -4.52
N SER A 12 8.71 -11.09 -5.48
CA SER A 12 9.69 -10.99 -6.57
C SER A 12 9.38 -9.77 -7.45
N ALA A 13 10.41 -9.25 -8.13
CA ALA A 13 10.23 -8.11 -9.03
C ALA A 13 9.24 -8.40 -10.17
N GLU A 14 9.21 -9.63 -10.67
CA GLU A 14 8.25 -10.06 -11.70
C GLU A 14 6.81 -9.98 -11.20
N VAL A 15 6.56 -10.44 -9.97
CA VAL A 15 5.24 -10.37 -9.33
C VAL A 15 4.81 -8.92 -9.14
N VAL A 16 5.67 -8.07 -8.57
CA VAL A 16 5.40 -6.63 -8.39
C VAL A 16 5.05 -5.96 -9.72
N ASN A 17 5.81 -6.25 -10.79
CA ASN A 17 5.56 -5.68 -12.12
C ASN A 17 4.23 -6.16 -12.73
N ALA A 18 3.85 -7.42 -12.53
CA ALA A 18 2.56 -7.94 -12.99
C ALA A 18 1.40 -7.24 -12.27
N PHE A 19 1.50 -7.08 -10.94
CA PHE A 19 0.49 -6.38 -10.15
C PHE A 19 0.38 -4.90 -10.52
N SER A 20 1.49 -4.18 -10.69
CA SER A 20 1.47 -2.78 -11.13
C SER A 20 0.71 -2.61 -12.45
N LYS A 21 0.89 -3.51 -13.43
CA LYS A 21 0.16 -3.43 -14.72
C LYS A 21 -1.34 -3.66 -14.55
N MET A 22 -1.74 -4.55 -13.65
CA MET A 22 -3.14 -4.84 -13.35
C MET A 22 -3.82 -3.67 -12.65
N THR A 23 -3.19 -3.09 -11.62
CA THR A 23 -3.75 -1.94 -10.87
C THR A 23 -3.79 -0.65 -11.69
N SER A 24 -2.86 -0.47 -12.63
CA SER A 24 -2.86 0.65 -13.58
C SER A 24 -4.01 0.58 -14.60
N ALA A 25 -4.47 -0.62 -14.93
CA ALA A 25 -5.48 -0.83 -15.97
C ALA A 25 -6.91 -0.61 -15.46
N ASP A 26 -7.19 -0.96 -14.20
CA ASP A 26 -8.53 -0.86 -13.62
C ASP A 26 -8.73 0.33 -12.68
N GLY A 27 -7.67 1.07 -12.34
CA GLY A 27 -7.73 2.20 -11.41
C GLY A 27 -8.28 1.78 -10.05
N MET A 28 -7.41 1.56 -9.06
CA MET A 28 -7.89 1.36 -7.68
C MET A 28 -8.71 2.58 -7.26
N ASN A 29 -10.04 2.51 -7.34
CA ASN A 29 -10.94 3.56 -6.86
C ASN A 29 -11.22 3.26 -5.39
N ALA A 30 -10.46 3.89 -4.51
CA ALA A 30 -10.70 3.80 -3.08
C ALA A 30 -11.77 4.84 -2.69
N ASP A 31 -12.88 4.38 -2.11
CA ASP A 31 -13.94 5.27 -1.57
C ASP A 31 -13.52 6.01 -0.28
N GLY A 32 -12.28 5.82 0.16
CA GLY A 32 -11.68 6.47 1.32
C GLY A 32 -10.22 6.05 1.51
N ARG A 33 -9.56 6.58 2.55
CA ARG A 33 -8.14 6.29 2.80
C ARG A 33 -7.90 4.80 3.11
N VAL A 34 -6.89 4.22 2.47
CA VAL A 34 -6.38 2.86 2.70
C VAL A 34 -4.93 2.92 3.12
N ALA A 35 -4.64 2.47 4.35
CA ALA A 35 -3.28 2.35 4.85
C ALA A 35 -2.82 0.89 4.76
N ILE A 36 -1.63 0.66 4.21
CA ILE A 36 -1.00 -0.66 4.09
C ILE A 36 0.19 -0.70 5.05
N LEU A 37 0.15 -1.57 6.05
CA LEU A 37 1.23 -1.73 7.02
C LEU A 37 2.15 -2.88 6.56
N VAL A 38 3.41 -2.56 6.29
CA VAL A 38 4.39 -3.49 5.71
C VAL A 38 5.61 -3.70 6.61
N SER A 39 6.25 -4.86 6.48
CA SER A 39 7.52 -5.14 7.17
C SER A 39 8.71 -4.62 6.36
N GLY A 40 9.40 -3.62 6.89
CA GLY A 40 10.64 -3.09 6.33
C GLY A 40 10.49 -2.18 5.09
N MET A 41 11.63 -1.58 4.72
CA MET A 41 11.71 -0.56 3.66
C MET A 41 11.48 -1.12 2.26
N LEU A 42 11.96 -2.35 1.97
CA LEU A 42 11.80 -2.95 0.64
C LEU A 42 10.31 -3.18 0.31
N SER A 43 9.56 -3.77 1.24
CA SER A 43 8.13 -4.00 1.09
C SER A 43 7.35 -2.69 0.92
N LYS A 44 7.79 -1.61 1.59
CA LYS A 44 7.20 -0.28 1.43
C LYS A 44 7.41 0.26 0.02
N LEU A 45 8.63 0.17 -0.52
CA LEU A 45 8.95 0.61 -1.87
C LEU A 45 8.19 -0.20 -2.94
N GLN A 46 8.03 -1.51 -2.72
CA GLN A 46 7.24 -2.36 -3.61
C GLN A 46 5.76 -1.97 -3.61
N ALA A 47 5.15 -1.77 -2.43
CA ALA A 47 3.76 -1.38 -2.31
C ALA A 47 3.49 0.01 -2.90
N GLN A 48 4.39 0.97 -2.70
CA GLN A 48 4.32 2.31 -3.32
C GLN A 48 4.39 2.26 -4.84
N ARG A 49 5.17 1.33 -5.42
CA ARG A 49 5.28 1.17 -6.87
C ARG A 49 4.01 0.57 -7.50
N ILE A 50 3.19 -0.14 -6.74
CA ILE A 50 1.96 -0.78 -7.23
C ILE A 50 0.78 0.18 -7.18
N SER A 51 0.79 1.13 -6.26
CA SER A 51 -0.33 2.03 -5.99
C SER A 51 0.00 3.48 -6.36
N ASP A 52 -0.64 4.00 -7.40
CA ASP A 52 -0.59 5.43 -7.80
C ASP A 52 -1.79 6.24 -7.28
N ASN A 53 -2.56 5.71 -6.32
CA ASN A 53 -3.73 6.40 -5.77
C ASN A 53 -3.33 7.25 -4.54
N PRO A 54 -3.64 8.57 -4.50
CA PRO A 54 -3.36 9.44 -3.35
C PRO A 54 -4.07 9.03 -2.04
N LEU A 55 -5.17 8.29 -2.12
CA LEU A 55 -5.91 7.72 -1.00
C LEU A 55 -5.33 6.40 -0.50
N VAL A 56 -4.23 5.90 -1.08
CA VAL A 56 -3.57 4.66 -0.66
C VAL A 56 -2.14 4.96 -0.25
N LYS A 57 -1.74 4.58 0.97
CA LYS A 57 -0.40 4.86 1.48
C LYS A 57 0.16 3.70 2.29
N SER A 58 1.45 3.43 2.12
CA SER A 58 2.17 2.36 2.84
C SER A 58 2.98 2.91 4.01
N PHE A 59 2.96 2.19 5.13
CA PHE A 59 3.59 2.55 6.40
C PHE A 59 4.39 1.36 6.96
N ASN A 60 5.39 1.66 7.78
CA ASN A 60 6.08 0.64 8.59
C ASN A 60 5.71 0.73 10.08
N ASP A 61 5.10 1.85 10.48
CA ASP A 61 4.63 2.09 11.84
C ASP A 61 3.10 2.12 11.86
N GLU A 62 2.52 1.39 12.81
CA GLU A 62 1.07 1.25 12.92
C GLU A 62 0.40 2.52 13.45
N ALA A 63 1.06 3.25 14.35
CA ALA A 63 0.52 4.48 14.93
C ALA A 63 0.43 5.58 13.86
N GLU A 64 1.47 5.73 13.03
CA GLU A 64 1.45 6.63 11.86
C GLU A 64 0.33 6.27 10.87
N ALA A 65 0.17 4.98 10.58
CA ALA A 65 -0.89 4.51 9.68
C ALA A 65 -2.28 4.86 10.21
N ARG A 66 -2.53 4.63 11.51
CA ARG A 66 -3.81 4.94 12.15
C ARG A 66 -4.07 6.44 12.26
N ALA A 67 -3.04 7.24 12.55
CA ALA A 67 -3.16 8.70 12.58
C ALA A 67 -3.57 9.24 11.20
N TRP A 68 -2.90 8.80 10.13
CA TRP A 68 -3.22 9.22 8.77
C TRP A 68 -4.62 8.77 8.32
N LEU A 69 -5.11 7.62 8.78
CA LEU A 69 -6.49 7.18 8.51
C LEU A 69 -7.55 8.03 9.22
N ALA A 70 -7.22 8.70 10.33
CA ALA A 70 -8.13 9.51 11.11
C ALA A 70 -8.22 10.97 10.65
N GLU A 71 -7.28 11.42 9.80
CA GLU A 71 -7.32 12.76 9.21
C GLU A 71 -8.52 12.91 8.25
N PRO A 72 -9.12 14.11 8.16
CA PRO A 72 -10.16 14.39 7.18
C PRO A 72 -9.64 14.23 5.74
N ILE A 73 -10.50 13.76 4.84
CA ILE A 73 -10.22 13.58 3.41
C ILE A 73 -10.43 14.91 2.67
#